data_AF-A0A7X1HAY1-F1
#
_entry.id   AF-A0A7X1HAY1-F1
#
_cell.length_a   1.000
_cell.length_b   1.000
_cell.length_c   1.000
_cell.angle_alpha   90.00
_cell.angle_beta   90.00
_cell.angle_gamma   90.00
#
_symmetry.space_group_name_H-M   'P 1'
#
loop_
_entity.id
_entity.type
_entity.pdbx_description
1 polymer ?
#
loop_
_entity_poly.entity_id
_entity_poly.type
_entity_poly.pdbx_seq_one_letter_code
_entity_poly.pdbx_strand_id
1 'polypeptide(L)' 'MRDDLLAQAERKRAELTDVPSEKIGRNEPCPCGSGKKYKHCCLEKHEAARQAKDPEQEENLRAMKTGFMI' A
#
# COMPACT_ATOMS: atom_id res chain seq x y z
N MET A 1 -15.33 -23.21 -21.32
CA MET A 1 -16.35 -22.80 -20.33
C MET A 1 -15.73 -22.43 -18.98
N ARG A 2 -15.13 -23.38 -18.22
CA ARG A 2 -14.45 -23.06 -16.95
C ARG A 2 -13.14 -22.31 -17.17
N ASP A 3 -12.39 -22.67 -18.20
CA ASP A 3 -11.13 -22.00 -18.59
C ASP A 3 -11.36 -20.57 -19.11
N ASP A 4 -12.43 -20.33 -19.86
CA ASP A 4 -12.81 -18.99 -20.32
C ASP A 4 -13.16 -18.03 -19.17
N LEU A 5 -13.81 -18.54 -18.11
CA LEU A 5 -14.14 -17.74 -16.92
C LEU A 5 -12.88 -17.37 -16.14
N LEU A 6 -11.89 -18.28 -16.07
CA LEU A 6 -10.60 -17.99 -15.45
C LEU A 6 -9.84 -16.93 -16.24
N ALA A 7 -9.80 -17.08 -17.57
CA ALA A 7 -9.17 -16.10 -18.47
C ALA A 7 -9.84 -14.70 -18.40
N GLN A 8 -11.16 -14.64 -18.21
CA GLN A 8 -11.88 -13.38 -17.99
C GLN A 8 -11.55 -12.76 -16.63
N ALA A 9 -11.43 -13.56 -15.58
CA ALA A 9 -11.09 -13.10 -14.24
C ALA A 9 -9.67 -12.50 -14.19
N GLU A 10 -8.72 -13.13 -14.88
CA GLU A 10 -7.33 -12.63 -14.98
C GLU A 10 -7.26 -11.29 -15.73
N ARG A 11 -7.98 -11.14 -16.84
CA ARG A 11 -8.05 -9.89 -17.61
C ARG A 11 -8.64 -8.73 -16.78
N LYS A 12 -9.74 -8.97 -16.06
CA LYS A 12 -10.34 -7.97 -15.16
C LYS A 12 -9.40 -7.56 -14.03
N ARG A 13 -8.63 -8.51 -13.49
CA ARG A 13 -7.66 -8.23 -12.43
C ARG A 13 -6.51 -7.36 -12.92
N ALA A 14 -6.03 -7.56 -14.15
CA ALA A 14 -5.01 -6.73 -14.76
C ALA A 14 -5.49 -5.28 -14.97
N GLU A 15 -6.74 -5.07 -15.39
CA GLU A 15 -7.33 -3.74 -15.59
C GLU A 15 -7.44 -2.92 -14.29
N LEU A 16 -7.71 -3.58 -13.15
CA LEU A 16 -7.82 -2.91 -11.84
C LEU A 16 -6.48 -2.50 -11.22
N THR A 17 -5.35 -2.91 -11.80
CA THR A 17 -4.02 -2.57 -11.26
C THR A 17 -3.48 -1.21 -11.73
N ASP A 18 -4.05 -0.63 -12.78
CA ASP A 18 -3.66 0.69 -13.30
C ASP A 18 -4.62 1.78 -12.79
N VAL A 19 -4.91 1.79 -11.48
CA VAL A 19 -5.50 2.98 -10.88
C VAL A 19 -4.35 3.95 -10.65
N PRO A 20 -4.29 5.11 -11.33
CA PRO A 20 -3.33 6.14 -10.98
C PRO A 20 -3.62 6.55 -9.54
N SER A 21 -2.78 6.09 -8.62
CA SER A 21 -2.74 6.64 -7.27
C SER A 21 -2.28 8.09 -7.45
N GLU A 22 -3.24 9.02 -7.58
CA GLU A 22 -2.92 10.44 -7.62
C GLU A 22 -2.03 10.71 -6.41
N LYS A 23 -0.77 11.06 -6.68
CA LYS A 23 0.21 11.36 -5.65
C LYS A 23 -0.20 12.71 -5.07
N ILE A 24 -1.13 12.68 -4.11
CA ILE A 24 -1.60 13.87 -3.40
C ILE A 24 -0.38 14.63 -2.88
N GLY A 25 -0.26 15.90 -3.28
CA GLY A 25 0.84 16.73 -2.85
C GLY A 25 0.82 16.95 -1.34
N ARG A 26 1.98 16.93 -0.68
CA ARG A 26 2.10 17.11 0.79
C ARG A 26 1.40 18.38 1.31
N ASN A 27 1.32 19.43 0.49
CA ASN A 27 0.74 20.71 0.86
C ASN A 27 -0.74 20.88 0.43
N GLU A 28 -1.30 19.93 -0.31
CA GLU A 28 -2.68 20.00 -0.78
C GLU A 28 -3.69 19.78 0.36
N PRO A 29 -4.94 20.28 0.24
CA PRO A 29 -5.98 19.96 1.19
C PRO A 29 -6.18 18.45 1.28
N CYS A 30 -6.32 17.93 2.50
CA CYS A 30 -6.44 16.50 2.70
C CYS A 30 -7.81 15.98 2.21
N PRO A 31 -7.86 14.91 1.39
CA PRO A 31 -9.11 14.39 0.83
C PRO A 31 -10.05 13.76 1.87
N CYS A 32 -9.64 13.65 3.14
CA CYS A 32 -10.51 13.19 4.22
C CYS A 32 -11.52 14.25 4.70
N GLY A 33 -11.50 15.46 4.13
CA GLY A 33 -12.43 16.54 4.48
C GLY A 33 -12.07 17.32 5.75
N SER A 34 -10.86 17.13 6.31
CA SER A 34 -10.44 17.81 7.53
C SER A 34 -10.11 19.30 7.38
N GLY A 35 -9.97 19.79 6.14
CA GLY A 35 -9.50 21.15 5.84
C GLY A 35 -8.01 21.39 6.13
N LYS A 36 -7.28 20.40 6.65
CA LYS A 36 -5.84 20.48 6.91
C LYS A 36 -5.02 20.10 5.66
N LYS A 37 -3.78 20.58 5.57
CA LYS A 37 -2.81 20.10 4.56
C LYS A 37 -2.57 18.60 4.73
N TYR A 38 -2.41 17.87 3.64
CA TYR A 38 -2.23 16.42 3.65
C TYR A 38 -1.08 15.96 4.58
N LYS A 39 0.05 16.68 4.58
CA LYS A 39 1.20 16.43 5.46
C LYS A 39 0.93 16.56 6.96
N HIS A 40 -0.15 17.24 7.36
CA HIS A 40 -0.55 17.43 8.75
C HIS A 40 -1.83 16.64 9.10
N CYS A 41 -2.23 15.70 8.25
CA CYS A 41 -3.44 14.92 8.44
C CYS A 41 -3.23 13.43 8.15
N CYS A 42 -3.39 13.01 6.90
CA CYS A 42 -3.34 11.59 6.55
C CYS A 42 -1.98 11.11 6.05
N LEU A 43 -1.02 12.00 5.78
CA LEU A 43 0.28 11.62 5.22
C LEU A 43 1.01 10.55 6.06
N GLU A 44 1.17 10.78 7.38
CA GLU A 44 1.86 9.81 8.25
C GLU A 44 1.16 8.45 8.26
N LYS A 45 -0.18 8.45 8.25
CA LYS A 45 -0.98 7.22 8.20
C LYS A 45 -0.80 6.48 6.87
N HIS A 46 -0.72 7.21 5.76
CA HIS A 46 -0.52 6.64 4.43
C HIS A 46 0.92 6.13 4.24
N GLU A 47 1.93 6.83 4.77
CA GLU A 47 3.33 6.41 4.74
C GLU A 47 3.55 5.15 5.59
N ALA A 48 2.97 5.09 6.80
CA ALA A 48 2.99 3.90 7.64
C ALA A 48 2.34 2.68 6.95
N ALA A 49 1.21 2.88 6.26
CA ALA A 49 0.53 1.82 5.51
C ALA A 49 1.34 1.30 4.30
N ARG A 50 2.27 2.10 3.76
CA ARG A 50 3.19 1.64 2.70
C ARG A 50 4.35 0.83 3.28
N GLN A 51 4.87 1.21 4.45
CA GLN A 51 5.98 0.51 5.10
C GLN A 51 5.56 -0.86 5.66
N ALA A 52 4.31 -1.00 6.10
CA ALA A 52 3.77 -2.24 6.67
C ALA A 52 3.55 -3.39 5.65
N LYS A 53 3.85 -3.18 4.36
CA LYS A 53 3.62 -4.17 3.29
C LYS A 53 4.90 -4.69 2.64
N ASP A 54 6.07 -4.32 3.15
CA ASP A 54 7.34 -4.73 2.58
C ASP A 54 7.74 -6.11 3.15
N PRO A 55 7.58 -7.21 2.38
CA PRO A 55 7.83 -8.56 2.89
C PRO A 55 9.31 -8.79 3.24
N GLU A 56 10.22 -8.02 2.64
CA GLU A 56 11.65 -8.08 2.91
C GLU A 56 11.99 -7.55 4.31
N GLN A 57 11.28 -6.50 4.78
CA GLN A 57 11.49 -5.94 6.12
C GLN A 57 11.02 -6.90 7.22
N GLU A 58 9.95 -7.66 7.01
CA GLU A 58 9.46 -8.69 7.94
C GLU A 58 10.46 -9.84 8.10
N GLU A 59 11.04 -10.32 6.99
CA GLU A 59 12.08 -11.35 7.02
C GLU A 59 13.33 -10.88 7.80
N ASN A 60 13.80 -9.67 7.50
CA ASN A 60 14.92 -9.06 8.20
C ASN A 60 14.64 -8.90 9.71
N LEU A 61 13.43 -8.48 10.09
CA LEU A 61 13.01 -8.39 11.49
C LEU A 61 12.97 -9.77 12.18
N ARG A 62 12.53 -10.80 11.47
CA ARG A 62 12.52 -12.19 11.96
C ARG A 62 13.94 -12.70 12.20
N ALA A 63 14.85 -12.48 11.24
CA ALA A 63 16.25 -12.88 11.33
C ALA A 63 16.97 -12.21 12.52
N MET A 64 16.74 -10.90 12.71
CA MET A 64 17.31 -10.15 13.84
C MET A 64 16.78 -10.63 15.20
N LYS A 65 15.50 -11.00 15.30
CA LYS A 65 14.89 -11.49 16.55
C LYS A 65 15.35 -12.89 16.95
N THR A 66 15.62 -13.77 15.98
CA THR A 66 16.14 -15.11 16.23
C THR A 66 17.61 -15.14 16.65
N GLY A 67 18.36 -14.04 16.46
CA GLY A 67 19.80 -13.97 16.77
C GLY A 67 20.18 -13.58 18.20
N PHE A 68 19.23 -13.15 19.04
CA PHE A 68 19.50 -12.67 20.41
C PHE A 68 19.30 -13.73 21.50
N MET A 69 18.91 -14.97 21.14
CA MET A 69 18.72 -16.08 22.08
C MET A 69 19.86 -17.10 21.97
N ILE A 70 21.07 -16.68 22.32
CA ILE A 70 22.16 -17.57 22.76
C ILE A 70 22.70 -17.00 24.07
#